data_AF-A0A9E4RBT2-F1
#
_entry.id   AF-A0A9E4RBT2-F1
#
_cell.length_a   1.000
_cell.length_b   1.000
_cell.length_c   1.000
_cell.angle_alpha   90.00
_cell.angle_beta   90.00
_cell.angle_gamma   90.00
#
_symmetry.space_group_name_H-M   'P 1'
#
loop_
_entity.id
_entity.type
_entity.pdbx_description
1 polymer ?
#
loop_
_entity_poly.entity_id
_entity_poly.type
_entity_poly.pdbx_seq_one_letter_code
_entity_poly.pdbx_strand_id
1 'polypeptide(L)'
;RPALLAKRDEALDAARSLAEMDLAGRIDVAEKLSATFKRDRATVDETLAQWLSWWRDIVLTQSGAGDAIANLDRRDQITADAERYDRGQVTAFIQALRETRQHLRANVQSRIALDALMLRVPTMRQKRAPAANT
;
A
#
# COMPACT_ATOMS: atom_id res chain seq x y z
N ARG A 1 -10.42 18.46 14.88
CA ARG A 1 -10.67 16.99 14.81
C ARG A 1 -9.33 16.25 14.64
N PRO A 2 -8.40 16.34 15.62
CA PRO A 2 -7.00 15.90 15.47
C PRO A 2 -6.86 14.38 15.28
N ALA A 3 -7.74 13.59 15.88
CA ALA A 3 -7.70 12.13 15.79
C ALA A 3 -7.94 11.58 14.36
N LEU A 4 -8.67 12.30 13.49
CA LEU A 4 -8.91 11.85 12.12
C LEU A 4 -7.67 12.03 11.22
N LEU A 5 -6.91 13.10 11.45
CA LEU A 5 -5.65 13.35 10.74
C LEU A 5 -4.59 12.34 11.17
N ALA A 6 -4.46 12.08 12.47
CA ALA A 6 -3.54 11.08 13.00
C ALA A 6 -3.79 9.68 12.41
N LYS A 7 -5.05 9.23 12.33
CA LYS A 7 -5.42 7.95 11.72
C LYS A 7 -5.04 7.86 10.24
N ARG A 8 -5.26 8.94 9.48
CA ARG A 8 -4.85 9.01 8.08
C ARG A 8 -3.33 8.88 7.98
N ASP A 9 -2.58 9.64 8.77
CA ASP A 9 -1.12 9.63 8.74
C ASP A 9 -0.55 8.25 9.09
N GLU A 10 -1.06 7.61 10.15
CA GLU A 10 -0.72 6.23 10.51
C GLU A 10 -0.98 5.25 9.35
N ALA A 11 -2.12 5.39 8.67
CA ALA A 11 -2.44 4.52 7.53
C ALA A 11 -1.50 4.75 6.34
N LEU A 12 -1.12 5.99 6.05
CA LEU A 12 -0.18 6.31 4.96
C LEU A 12 1.24 5.82 5.30
N ASP A 13 1.69 6.00 6.54
CA ASP A 13 2.99 5.50 6.99
C ASP A 13 3.04 3.97 6.99
N ALA A 14 1.93 3.30 7.34
CA ALA A 14 1.81 1.85 7.19
C ALA A 14 1.88 1.41 5.72
N ALA A 15 1.28 2.16 4.78
CA ALA A 15 1.32 1.84 3.35
C ALA A 15 2.76 1.75 2.82
N ARG A 16 3.63 2.66 3.28
CA ARG A 16 5.06 2.70 2.94
C ARG A 16 5.81 1.57 3.62
N SER A 17 5.61 1.42 4.92
CA SER A 17 6.33 0.44 5.76
C SER A 17 6.11 -1.00 5.28
N LEU A 18 4.91 -1.33 4.78
CA LEU A 18 4.61 -2.66 4.23
C LEU A 18 5.60 -3.11 3.14
N ALA A 19 6.01 -2.18 2.27
CA ALA A 19 6.92 -2.49 1.17
C ALA A 19 8.37 -2.71 1.64
N GLU A 20 8.68 -2.32 2.87
CA GLU A 20 9.99 -2.53 3.52
C GLU A 20 10.00 -3.78 4.42
N MET A 21 8.83 -4.25 4.86
CA MET A 21 8.69 -5.46 5.66
C MET A 21 9.00 -6.73 4.86
N ASP A 22 9.49 -7.75 5.57
CA ASP A 22 9.55 -9.12 5.08
C ASP A 22 8.14 -9.75 5.03
N LEU A 23 8.06 -10.98 4.50
CA LEU A 23 6.77 -11.65 4.37
C LEU A 23 6.12 -11.90 5.74
N ALA A 24 6.88 -12.28 6.76
CA ALA A 24 6.36 -12.55 8.10
C ALA A 24 5.67 -11.31 8.68
N GLY A 25 6.34 -10.15 8.64
CA GLY A 25 5.76 -8.89 9.12
C GLY A 25 4.51 -8.48 8.35
N ARG A 26 4.47 -8.71 7.03
CA ARG A 26 3.26 -8.45 6.23
C ARG A 26 2.09 -9.35 6.64
N ILE A 27 2.35 -10.64 6.90
CA ILE A 27 1.33 -11.60 7.33
C ILE A 27 0.78 -11.23 8.72
N ASP A 28 1.60 -10.70 9.63
CA ASP A 28 1.15 -10.16 10.91
C ASP A 28 0.22 -8.94 10.73
N VAL A 29 0.51 -8.07 9.76
CA VAL A 29 -0.39 -6.95 9.43
C VAL A 29 -1.73 -7.47 8.90
N ALA A 30 -1.73 -8.48 8.03
CA ALA A 30 -2.97 -9.11 7.54
C ALA A 30 -3.78 -9.74 8.68
N GLU A 31 -3.14 -10.35 9.67
CA GLU A 31 -3.82 -10.87 10.86
C GLU A 31 -4.49 -9.75 11.66
N LYS A 32 -3.75 -8.67 11.96
CA LYS A 32 -4.27 -7.51 12.69
C LYS A 32 -5.45 -6.87 11.95
N LEU A 33 -5.35 -6.67 10.64
CA LEU A 33 -6.44 -6.15 9.82
C LEU A 33 -7.65 -7.09 9.83
N SER A 34 -7.45 -8.40 9.77
CA SER A 34 -8.54 -9.38 9.83
C SER A 34 -9.26 -9.36 11.18
N ALA A 35 -8.51 -9.25 12.29
CA ALA A 35 -9.08 -9.10 13.62
C ALA A 35 -9.89 -7.80 13.77
N THR A 36 -9.37 -6.68 13.24
CA THR A 36 -10.09 -5.40 13.20
C THR A 36 -11.32 -5.49 12.32
N PHE A 37 -11.26 -6.12 11.15
CA PHE A 37 -12.39 -6.23 10.21
C PHE A 37 -13.61 -6.90 10.84
N LYS A 38 -13.40 -7.88 11.73
CA LYS A 38 -14.50 -8.54 12.46
C LYS A 38 -15.25 -7.60 13.40
N ARG A 39 -14.58 -6.57 13.93
CA ARG A 39 -15.13 -5.60 14.90
C ARG A 39 -15.59 -4.31 14.23
N ASP A 40 -14.81 -3.81 13.28
CA ASP A 40 -15.01 -2.55 12.59
C ASP A 40 -14.54 -2.67 11.13
N ARG A 41 -15.50 -2.97 10.25
CA ARG A 41 -15.26 -3.09 8.81
C ARG A 41 -14.94 -1.75 8.16
N ALA A 42 -15.49 -0.66 8.68
CA ALA A 42 -15.32 0.67 8.11
C ALA A 42 -13.87 1.13 8.29
N THR A 43 -13.29 0.93 9.48
CA THR A 43 -11.88 1.23 9.74
C THR A 43 -10.95 0.49 8.77
N VAL A 44 -11.19 -0.78 8.48
CA VAL A 44 -10.35 -1.54 7.53
C VAL A 44 -10.53 -1.05 6.09
N ASP A 45 -11.75 -0.77 5.64
CA ASP A 45 -11.97 -0.20 4.29
C ASP A 45 -11.31 1.17 4.14
N GLU A 46 -11.34 2.01 5.19
CA GLU A 46 -10.67 3.31 5.22
C GLU A 46 -9.15 3.16 5.17
N THR A 47 -8.56 2.26 5.97
CA THR A 47 -7.11 1.95 5.90
C THR A 47 -6.68 1.52 4.51
N LEU A 48 -7.40 0.58 3.90
CA LEU A 48 -7.11 0.12 2.53
C LEU A 48 -7.32 1.23 1.48
N ALA A 49 -8.26 2.16 1.72
CA ALA A 49 -8.44 3.33 0.87
C ALA A 49 -7.27 4.32 0.97
N GLN A 50 -6.71 4.54 2.17
CA GLN A 50 -5.52 5.38 2.34
C GLN A 50 -4.30 4.75 1.67
N TRP A 51 -4.12 3.43 1.80
CA TRP A 51 -3.06 2.71 1.09
C TRP A 51 -3.23 2.86 -0.43
N LEU A 52 -4.45 2.69 -0.94
CA LEU A 52 -4.74 2.89 -2.36
C LEU A 52 -4.42 4.33 -2.81
N SER A 53 -4.73 5.34 -2.00
CA SER A 53 -4.42 6.73 -2.32
C SER A 53 -2.92 6.96 -2.41
N TRP A 54 -2.12 6.37 -1.50
CA TRP A 54 -0.66 6.48 -1.53
C TRP A 54 -0.08 5.93 -2.83
N TRP A 55 -0.42 4.68 -3.16
CA TRP A 55 0.13 4.01 -4.34
C TRP A 55 -0.37 4.63 -5.65
N ARG A 56 -1.60 5.16 -5.69
CA ARG A 56 -2.09 5.94 -6.84
C ARG A 56 -1.23 7.18 -7.07
N ASP A 57 -0.94 7.94 -6.02
CA ASP A 57 -0.14 9.16 -6.14
C ASP A 57 1.31 8.86 -6.58
N ILE A 58 1.86 7.70 -6.21
CA ILE A 58 3.13 7.19 -6.77
C ILE A 58 3.02 6.99 -8.28
N VAL A 59 2.00 6.28 -8.79
CA VAL A 59 1.84 6.04 -10.24
C VAL A 59 1.60 7.34 -11.02
N LEU A 60 0.84 8.27 -10.44
CA LEU A 60 0.63 9.59 -11.04
C LEU A 60 1.95 10.34 -11.19
N THR A 61 2.76 10.37 -10.12
CA THR A 61 4.10 10.97 -10.13
C THR A 61 5.01 10.29 -11.16
N GLN A 62 5.06 8.96 -11.18
CA GLN A 62 5.84 8.20 -12.17
C GLN A 62 5.42 8.49 -13.62
N SER A 63 4.17 8.89 -13.85
CA SER A 63 3.60 9.17 -15.17
C SER A 63 3.72 10.64 -15.59
N GLY A 64 4.40 11.48 -14.79
CA GLY A 64 4.53 12.92 -15.04
C GLY A 64 3.30 13.73 -14.65
N ALA A 65 2.30 13.13 -13.99
CA ALA A 65 1.06 13.77 -13.54
C ALA A 65 1.11 14.13 -12.04
N GLY A 66 2.27 14.61 -11.56
CA GLY A 66 2.51 14.92 -10.14
C GLY A 66 1.64 16.05 -9.57
N ASP A 67 0.96 16.82 -10.42
CA ASP A 67 0.00 17.86 -10.01
C ASP A 67 -1.38 17.30 -9.66
N ALA A 68 -1.65 16.03 -10.01
CA ALA A 68 -2.91 15.35 -9.70
C ALA A 68 -2.84 14.51 -8.40
N ILE A 69 -1.74 14.57 -7.64
CA ILE A 69 -1.60 13.84 -6.37
C ILE A 69 -2.56 14.40 -5.32
N ALA A 70 -3.13 13.54 -4.48
CA ALA A 70 -4.03 13.96 -3.42
C ALA A 70 -3.29 14.32 -2.12
N ASN A 71 -2.17 13.66 -1.84
CA ASN A 71 -1.41 13.83 -0.60
C ASN A 71 -0.29 14.88 -0.79
N LEU A 72 -0.67 16.12 -1.11
CA LEU A 72 0.27 17.23 -1.37
C LEU A 72 1.21 17.51 -0.20
N ASP A 73 0.73 17.30 1.03
CA ASP A 73 1.49 17.40 2.28
C ASP A 73 2.63 16.38 2.39
N ARG A 74 2.61 15.33 1.56
CA ARG A 74 3.61 14.26 1.52
C ARG A 74 4.27 14.11 0.14
N ARG A 75 4.24 15.16 -0.68
CA ARG A 75 4.78 15.17 -2.06
C ARG A 75 6.23 14.68 -2.14
N ASP A 76 7.09 15.10 -1.21
CA ASP A 76 8.51 14.72 -1.22
C ASP A 76 8.70 13.21 -0.99
N GLN A 77 7.92 12.64 -0.06
CA GLN A 77 7.91 11.20 0.21
C GLN A 77 7.38 10.40 -0.99
N ILE A 78 6.32 10.89 -1.64
CA ILE A 78 5.75 10.29 -2.86
C ILE A 78 6.77 10.31 -3.99
N THR A 79 7.50 11.41 -4.15
CA THR A 79 8.52 11.56 -5.20
C THR A 79 9.66 10.56 -4.97
N ALA A 80 10.14 10.43 -3.74
CA ALA A 80 11.16 9.45 -3.40
C ALA A 80 10.70 8.00 -3.64
N ASP A 81 9.47 7.66 -3.22
CA ASP A 81 8.92 6.32 -3.42
C ASP A 81 8.64 6.03 -4.92
N ALA A 82 8.29 7.05 -5.71
CA ALA A 82 8.11 6.94 -7.16
C ALA A 82 9.39 6.52 -7.90
N GLU A 83 10.56 6.89 -7.40
CA GLU A 83 11.85 6.45 -7.95
C GLU A 83 12.23 5.03 -7.51
N ARG A 84 11.79 4.64 -6.30
CA ARG A 84 12.20 3.40 -5.61
C ARG A 84 11.48 2.14 -6.10
N TYR A 85 10.23 2.26 -6.52
CA TYR A 85 9.40 1.11 -6.90
C TYR A 85 9.18 1.01 -8.41
N ASP A 86 9.01 -0.22 -8.90
CA ASP A 86 8.67 -0.43 -10.30
C ASP A 86 7.19 -0.13 -10.58
N ARG A 87 6.91 0.60 -11.67
CA ARG A 87 5.55 1.00 -12.07
C ARG A 87 4.62 -0.20 -12.25
N GLY A 88 5.11 -1.30 -12.83
CA GLY A 88 4.32 -2.51 -13.05
C GLY A 88 3.89 -3.14 -11.73
N GLN A 89 4.81 -3.26 -10.77
CA GLN A 89 4.52 -3.78 -9.43
C GLN A 89 3.54 -2.88 -8.67
N VAL A 90 3.73 -1.56 -8.71
CA VAL A 90 2.80 -0.62 -8.05
C VAL A 90 1.41 -0.71 -8.66
N THR A 91 1.30 -0.74 -9.99
CA THR A 91 0.02 -0.86 -10.69
C THR A 91 -0.67 -2.18 -10.34
N ALA A 92 0.08 -3.29 -10.29
CA ALA A 92 -0.45 -4.58 -9.86
C ALA A 92 -0.95 -4.52 -8.41
N PHE A 93 -0.25 -3.84 -7.51
CA PHE A 93 -0.69 -3.72 -6.12
C PHE A 93 -1.93 -2.85 -5.96
N ILE A 94 -2.06 -1.77 -6.73
CA ILE A 94 -3.27 -0.94 -6.80
C ILE A 94 -4.49 -1.80 -7.17
N GLN A 95 -4.36 -2.69 -8.15
CA GLN A 95 -5.44 -3.61 -8.52
C GLN A 95 -5.73 -4.60 -7.39
N ALA A 96 -4.69 -5.13 -6.74
CA ALA A 96 -4.84 -6.00 -5.56
C ALA A 96 -5.67 -5.34 -4.46
N LEU A 97 -5.36 -4.08 -4.13
CA LEU A 97 -6.10 -3.32 -3.12
C LEU A 97 -7.58 -3.15 -3.49
N ARG A 98 -7.89 -2.87 -4.75
CA ARG A 98 -9.27 -2.73 -5.25
C ARG A 98 -10.02 -4.06 -5.15
N GLU A 99 -9.41 -5.14 -5.62
CA GLU A 99 -9.95 -6.50 -5.56
C GLU A 99 -10.20 -6.92 -4.10
N THR A 100 -9.21 -6.79 -3.21
CA THR A 100 -9.35 -7.13 -1.79
C THR A 100 -10.49 -6.35 -1.14
N ARG A 101 -10.63 -5.05 -1.40
CA ARG A 101 -11.76 -4.26 -0.89
C ARG A 101 -13.11 -4.78 -1.40
N GLN A 102 -13.19 -5.17 -2.67
CA GLN A 102 -14.40 -5.79 -3.23
C GLN A 102 -14.71 -7.13 -2.55
N HIS A 103 -13.71 -7.99 -2.36
CA HIS A 103 -13.86 -9.27 -1.68
C HIS A 103 -14.34 -9.11 -0.23
N LEU A 104 -13.79 -8.15 0.51
CA LEU A 104 -14.21 -7.85 1.88
C LEU A 104 -15.67 -7.37 1.93
N ARG A 105 -16.11 -6.54 0.97
CA ARG A 105 -17.51 -6.10 0.86
C ARG A 105 -18.45 -7.25 0.50
N ALA A 106 -17.99 -8.20 -0.30
CA ALA A 106 -18.72 -9.42 -0.66
C ALA A 106 -18.72 -10.49 0.46
N ASN A 107 -18.22 -10.18 1.66
CA ASN A 107 -18.12 -11.10 2.80
C ASN A 107 -17.26 -12.36 2.55
N VAL A 108 -16.25 -12.26 1.67
CA VAL A 108 -15.20 -13.30 1.56
C VAL A 108 -14.42 -13.37 2.87
N GLN A 109 -13.86 -14.54 3.20
CA GLN A 109 -13.03 -14.72 4.40
C GLN A 109 -11.88 -13.70 4.44
N SER A 110 -11.98 -12.73 5.37
CA SER A 110 -11.08 -11.57 5.44
C SER A 110 -9.61 -11.94 5.54
N ARG A 111 -9.28 -13.00 6.30
CA ARG A 111 -7.90 -13.49 6.45
C ARG A 111 -7.28 -13.85 5.10
N ILE A 112 -7.97 -14.65 4.29
CA ILE A 112 -7.48 -15.11 2.99
C ILE A 112 -7.31 -13.93 2.03
N ALA A 113 -8.29 -13.04 1.97
CA ALA A 113 -8.24 -11.86 1.10
C ALA A 113 -7.09 -10.91 1.46
N LEU A 114 -6.80 -10.76 2.76
CA LEU A 114 -5.71 -9.93 3.26
C LEU A 114 -4.34 -10.61 3.10
N ASP A 115 -4.22 -11.92 3.28
CA ASP A 115 -2.98 -12.65 2.99
C ASP A 115 -2.60 -12.56 1.52
N ALA A 116 -3.57 -12.79 0.63
CA ALA A 116 -3.37 -12.66 -0.81
C ALA A 116 -2.91 -11.24 -1.19
N LEU A 117 -3.41 -10.20 -0.51
CA LEU A 117 -2.95 -8.82 -0.69
C LEU A 117 -1.48 -8.67 -0.31
N MET A 118 -1.05 -9.25 0.83
CA MET A 118 0.33 -9.12 1.33
C MET A 118 1.37 -9.72 0.38
N LEU A 119 1.01 -10.79 -0.33
CA LEU A 119 1.86 -11.41 -1.35
C LEU A 119 2.10 -10.52 -2.56
N ARG A 120 1.26 -9.49 -2.77
CA ARG A 120 1.32 -8.58 -3.92
C ARG A 120 1.93 -7.22 -3.59
N VAL A 121 2.35 -7.01 -2.34
CA VAL A 121 3.00 -5.76 -1.91
C VAL A 121 4.27 -5.54 -2.74
N PRO A 122 4.47 -4.34 -3.33
CA PRO A 122 5.62 -4.06 -4.19
C PRO A 122 6.95 -4.27 -3.45
N THR A 123 7.96 -4.71 -4.18
CA THR A 123 9.34 -4.77 -3.70
C THR A 123 10.13 -3.62 -4.29
N MET A 124 11.11 -3.12 -3.54
CA MET A 124 12.00 -2.08 -4.07
C MET A 124 12.72 -2.61 -5.31
N ARG A 125 12.98 -1.72 -6.27
CA ARG A 125 13.83 -2.03 -7.42
C ARG A 125 15.18 -2.51 -6.89
N GLN A 126 15.49 -3.79 -7.10
CA GLN A 126 16.84 -4.27 -6.83
C GLN A 126 17.78 -3.53 -7.79
N LYS A 127 18.73 -2.77 -7.25
CA LYS A 127 19.90 -2.37 -8.05
C LYS A 127 20.56 -3.67 -8.49
N ARG A 128 20.51 -4.00 -9.79
CA ARG A 128 21.43 -4.99 -10.36
C ARG A 128 22.82 -4.54 -9.93
N ALA A 129 23.53 -5.38 -9.16
CA ALA A 129 24.96 -5.21 -9.00
C ALA A 129 25.58 -5.12 -10.42
N PRO A 130 26.54 -4.23 -10.67
CA PRO A 130 27.28 -4.30 -11.93
C PRO A 130 27.83 -5.72 -12.03
N ALA A 131 27.56 -6.39 -13.16
CA ALA A 131 28.16 -7.67 -13.44
C ALA A 131 29.68 -7.46 -13.27
N ALA A 132 30.26 -8.16 -12.28
CA ALA A 132 31.69 -8.22 -12.13
C ALA A 132 32.22 -8.86 -13.42
N ASN A 133 32.65 -8.00 -14.33
CA ASN A 133 33.34 -8.39 -15.54
C ASN A 133 34.82 -8.17 -15.24
N THR A 134 35.50 -9.21 -14.77
CA THR A 134 36.87 -9.65 -15.12
C THR A 134 37.18 -10.90 -14.29
#